data_AF-A0A7J6N0G1-F1
#
_entry.id   AF-A0A7J6N0G1-F1
#
_cell.length_a   1.000
_cell.length_b   1.000
_cell.length_c   1.000
_cell.angle_alpha   90.00
_cell.angle_beta   90.00
_cell.angle_gamma   90.00
#
_symmetry.space_group_name_H-M   'P 1'
#
loop_
_entity.id
_entity.type
_entity.pdbx_description
1 polymer ?
#
loop_
_entity_poly.entity_id
_entity_poly.type
_entity_poly.pdbx_seq_one_letter_code
_entity_poly.pdbx_strand_id
1 'polypeptide(L)'
;MSRHPPKSTNTDGSEKALIATKPLGSAEAIKKPASSGPHHKRGVGIDVYISLICTVLMLGITAWYYWQMVSMTDQMQKSSVFASIHSEYASSDILDAIETIEDFVEEHSLDEEPYYVTFLRLKYSHDPRGRQLDHARRKMVSWFMKVRYFYDLGYLPVTDLSYVEKIPGKDRARFLSELVEPLDDAVRLSTGRTPRSVFDFFREMYSISPPHGVSHLTLEDLPPDLRNMSLTAIRNGAASRQRQEPKMKATDPPAVESHGGAYEDEL
;
A
#
# COMPACT_ATOMS: atom_id res chain seq x y z
N MET A 1 32.72 -25.41 9.37
CA MET A 1 31.67 -26.09 10.17
C MET A 1 30.39 -26.07 9.36
N SER A 2 30.00 -27.23 8.82
CA SER A 2 28.93 -27.39 7.84
C SER A 2 27.63 -27.75 8.55
N ARG A 3 26.54 -26.99 8.35
CA ARG A 3 25.21 -27.32 8.88
C ARG A 3 24.26 -27.60 7.73
N HIS A 4 23.81 -28.86 7.66
CA HIS A 4 22.72 -29.32 6.81
C HIS A 4 21.37 -28.70 7.22
N PRO A 5 20.46 -28.43 6.26
CA PRO A 5 19.06 -28.14 6.57
C PRO A 5 18.25 -29.44 6.80
N PRO A 6 17.27 -29.45 7.71
CA PRO A 6 16.38 -30.58 7.89
C PRO A 6 15.26 -30.65 6.83
N LYS A 7 14.92 -31.90 6.54
CA LYS A 7 13.95 -32.41 5.56
C LYS A 7 12.49 -32.18 5.99
N SER A 8 11.64 -32.08 4.98
CA SER A 8 10.17 -31.98 4.96
C SER A 8 9.39 -32.84 5.96
N THR A 9 8.21 -32.35 6.35
CA THR A 9 7.04 -33.20 6.62
C THR A 9 5.82 -32.67 5.87
N ASN A 10 5.43 -33.40 4.82
CA ASN A 10 4.09 -33.38 4.26
C ASN A 10 3.10 -33.80 5.35
N THR A 11 2.07 -32.99 5.60
CA THR A 11 0.83 -33.43 6.24
C THR A 11 -0.27 -33.42 5.20
N ASP A 12 -0.40 -34.58 4.57
CA ASP A 12 -1.61 -35.07 3.94
C ASP A 12 -2.66 -35.30 5.05
N GLY A 13 -3.87 -34.82 4.82
CA GLY A 13 -4.90 -34.67 5.85
C GLY A 13 -6.28 -34.50 5.24
N SER A 14 -6.68 -35.51 4.48
CA SER A 14 -8.06 -35.83 4.11
C SER A 14 -9.05 -35.55 5.25
N GLU A 15 -10.07 -34.72 5.01
CA GLU A 15 -11.40 -35.02 5.56
C GLU A 15 -12.56 -34.56 4.68
N LYS A 16 -13.43 -35.53 4.45
CA LYS A 16 -14.64 -35.54 3.64
C LYS A 16 -15.74 -34.68 4.25
N ALA A 17 -16.55 -34.03 3.41
CA ALA A 17 -18.00 -34.00 3.63
C ALA A 17 -18.74 -33.76 2.31
N LEU A 18 -19.13 -34.87 1.67
CA LEU A 18 -20.23 -34.92 0.72
C LEU A 18 -21.48 -34.34 1.40
N ILE A 19 -22.09 -33.30 0.84
CA ILE A 19 -23.52 -33.03 1.07
C ILE A 19 -24.27 -33.50 -0.17
N ALA A 20 -24.87 -34.67 0.00
CA ALA A 20 -25.72 -35.33 -0.95
C ALA A 20 -26.95 -34.46 -1.28
N THR A 21 -27.10 -34.16 -2.56
CA THR A 21 -28.36 -33.75 -3.20
C THR A 21 -29.43 -34.80 -2.94
N LYS A 22 -30.52 -34.41 -2.29
CA LYS A 22 -31.70 -35.25 -2.06
C LYS A 22 -32.83 -34.78 -2.99
N PRO A 23 -33.20 -35.53 -4.04
CA PRO A 23 -34.43 -35.30 -4.78
C PRO A 23 -35.55 -36.11 -4.11
N LEU A 24 -36.50 -35.45 -3.46
CA LEU A 24 -37.74 -36.10 -3.04
C LEU A 24 -38.86 -35.62 -3.95
N GLY A 25 -39.15 -36.45 -4.96
CA GLY A 25 -40.47 -36.49 -5.56
C GLY A 25 -41.47 -37.01 -4.53
N SER A 26 -42.53 -36.25 -4.31
CA SER A 26 -43.82 -36.76 -3.84
C SER A 26 -44.87 -36.23 -4.79
N ALA A 27 -45.28 -37.09 -5.71
CA ALA A 27 -46.53 -36.96 -6.44
C ALA A 27 -47.67 -37.19 -5.44
N GLU A 28 -48.29 -36.11 -4.96
CA GLU A 28 -49.52 -36.20 -4.18
C GLU A 28 -50.73 -35.85 -5.04
N ALA A 29 -51.68 -36.77 -4.99
CA ALA A 29 -52.83 -36.86 -5.86
C ALA A 29 -53.76 -35.65 -5.72
N ILE A 30 -54.14 -35.11 -6.89
CA ILE A 30 -55.18 -34.12 -7.06
C ILE A 30 -56.52 -34.73 -6.64
N LYS A 31 -57.00 -34.37 -5.44
CA LYS A 31 -58.38 -34.59 -5.01
C LYS A 31 -59.09 -33.24 -5.03
N LYS A 32 -59.92 -33.00 -6.05
CA LYS A 32 -60.86 -31.86 -6.13
C LYS A 32 -62.02 -32.08 -5.15
N PRO A 33 -62.26 -31.20 -4.16
CA PRO A 33 -63.60 -31.00 -3.64
C PRO A 33 -64.24 -29.78 -4.33
N ALA A 34 -65.33 -30.03 -5.02
CA ALA A 34 -66.29 -29.00 -5.40
C ALA A 34 -66.90 -28.42 -4.11
N SER A 35 -66.67 -27.13 -3.86
CA SER A 35 -67.35 -26.39 -2.80
C SER A 35 -67.51 -24.94 -3.26
N SER A 36 -68.65 -24.68 -3.88
CA SER A 36 -69.17 -23.36 -4.20
C SER A 36 -69.47 -22.59 -2.92
N GLY A 37 -68.48 -21.84 -2.43
CA GLY A 37 -68.63 -20.87 -1.34
C GLY A 37 -69.00 -19.48 -1.87
N PRO A 38 -69.79 -18.70 -1.12
CA PRO A 38 -70.31 -17.41 -1.56
C PRO A 38 -69.18 -16.40 -1.76
N HIS A 39 -69.17 -15.73 -2.92
CA HIS A 39 -68.26 -14.64 -3.25
C HIS A 39 -68.46 -13.47 -2.29
N HIS A 40 -67.76 -13.49 -1.17
CA HIS A 40 -67.57 -12.33 -0.31
C HIS A 40 -66.72 -11.32 -1.08
N LYS A 41 -67.33 -10.20 -1.47
CA LYS A 41 -66.64 -9.02 -2.01
C LYS A 41 -65.73 -8.43 -0.92
N ARG A 42 -64.60 -9.10 -0.65
CA ARG A 42 -63.53 -8.57 0.21
C ARG A 42 -62.91 -7.37 -0.49
N GLY A 43 -62.76 -6.28 0.24
CA GLY A 43 -62.32 -4.99 -0.29
C GLY A 43 -60.91 -5.08 -0.88
N VAL A 44 -60.84 -5.09 -2.20
CA VAL A 44 -59.62 -5.16 -3.03
C VAL A 44 -58.58 -4.08 -2.66
N GLY A 45 -58.99 -3.00 -2.00
CA GLY A 45 -58.09 -1.92 -1.61
C GLY A 45 -57.05 -2.31 -0.55
N ILE A 46 -57.41 -3.06 0.49
CA ILE A 46 -56.52 -3.29 1.65
C ILE A 46 -55.35 -4.20 1.28
N ASP A 47 -55.60 -5.25 0.49
CA ASP A 47 -54.57 -6.21 0.08
C ASP A 47 -53.48 -5.55 -0.78
N VAL A 48 -53.84 -4.56 -1.60
CA VAL A 48 -52.88 -3.77 -2.40
C VAL A 48 -51.95 -2.97 -1.51
N TYR A 49 -52.46 -2.28 -0.48
CA TYR A 49 -51.61 -1.52 0.45
C TYR A 49 -50.66 -2.41 1.24
N ILE A 50 -51.11 -3.60 1.70
CA ILE A 50 -50.25 -4.55 2.40
C ILE A 50 -49.12 -5.04 1.50
N SER A 51 -49.43 -5.38 0.24
CA SER A 51 -48.42 -5.81 -0.73
C SER A 51 -47.39 -4.71 -1.03
N LEU A 52 -47.82 -3.45 -1.14
CA LEU A 52 -46.94 -2.31 -1.39
C LEU A 52 -46.05 -1.98 -0.19
N ILE A 53 -46.59 -2.05 1.04
CA ILE A 53 -45.78 -1.88 2.25
C ILE A 53 -44.74 -3.01 2.34
N CYS A 54 -45.13 -4.25 2.03
CA CYS A 54 -44.22 -5.39 2.05
C CYS A 54 -43.08 -5.24 1.04
N THR A 55 -43.35 -4.80 -0.20
CA THR A 55 -42.30 -4.58 -1.20
C THR A 55 -41.37 -3.44 -0.83
N VAL A 56 -41.89 -2.33 -0.28
CA VAL A 56 -41.06 -1.21 0.20
C VAL A 56 -40.18 -1.63 1.38
N LEU A 57 -40.72 -2.42 2.32
CA LEU A 57 -39.95 -2.97 3.43
C LEU A 57 -38.85 -3.91 2.94
N MET A 58 -39.17 -4.81 2.00
CA MET A 58 -38.18 -5.70 1.42
C MET A 58 -37.07 -4.93 0.70
N LEU A 59 -37.41 -3.89 -0.05
CA LEU A 59 -36.43 -3.01 -0.69
C LEU A 59 -35.53 -2.32 0.34
N GLY A 60 -36.10 -1.83 1.44
CA GLY A 60 -35.35 -1.24 2.55
C GLY A 60 -34.38 -2.22 3.21
N ILE A 61 -34.82 -3.45 3.47
CA ILE A 61 -33.97 -4.52 4.03
C ILE A 61 -32.82 -4.87 3.07
N THR A 62 -33.12 -5.00 1.77
CA THR A 62 -32.09 -5.29 0.75
C THR A 62 -31.06 -4.15 0.65
N ALA A 63 -31.50 -2.89 0.67
CA ALA A 63 -30.61 -1.73 0.65
C ALA A 63 -29.71 -1.68 1.90
N TRP A 64 -30.28 -1.93 3.08
CA TRP A 64 -29.53 -2.02 4.33
C TRP A 64 -28.51 -3.17 4.32
N TYR A 65 -28.90 -4.35 3.84
CA TYR A 65 -28.00 -5.49 3.70
C TYR A 65 -26.83 -5.19 2.75
N TYR A 66 -27.11 -4.56 1.61
CA TYR A 66 -26.08 -4.16 0.66
C TYR A 66 -25.09 -3.16 1.28
N TRP A 67 -25.61 -2.15 2.00
CA TRP A 67 -24.77 -1.21 2.75
C TRP A 67 -23.87 -1.92 3.75
N GLN A 68 -24.43 -2.85 4.53
CA GLN A 68 -23.68 -3.62 5.52
C GLN A 68 -22.58 -4.48 4.87
N MET A 69 -22.87 -5.11 3.73
CA MET A 69 -21.91 -5.92 2.99
C MET A 69 -20.74 -5.06 2.45
N VAL A 70 -21.04 -3.89 1.89
CA VAL A 70 -20.03 -2.95 1.41
C VAL A 70 -19.14 -2.47 2.57
N SER A 71 -19.75 -2.11 3.69
CA SER A 71 -19.03 -1.70 4.92
C SER A 71 -18.11 -2.81 5.44
N MET A 72 -18.60 -4.06 5.50
CA MET A 72 -17.80 -5.21 5.93
C MET A 72 -16.63 -5.47 4.97
N THR A 73 -16.85 -5.35 3.66
CA THR A 73 -15.80 -5.54 2.64
C THR A 73 -14.70 -4.48 2.77
N ASP A 74 -15.08 -3.22 2.99
CA ASP A 74 -14.14 -2.12 3.25
C ASP A 74 -13.30 -2.38 4.50
N GLN A 75 -13.92 -2.80 5.61
CA GLN A 75 -13.20 -3.16 6.83
C GLN A 75 -12.24 -4.34 6.64
N MET A 76 -12.63 -5.36 5.87
CA MET A 76 -11.76 -6.49 5.54
C MET A 76 -10.53 -6.06 4.72
N GLN A 77 -10.72 -5.18 3.73
CA GLN A 77 -9.60 -4.65 2.94
C GLN A 77 -8.63 -3.84 3.82
N LYS A 78 -9.16 -2.97 4.69
CA LYS A 78 -8.36 -2.20 5.65
C LYS A 78 -7.57 -3.09 6.60
N SER A 79 -8.20 -4.14 7.13
CA SER A 79 -7.53 -5.12 8.00
C SER A 79 -6.42 -5.89 7.28
N SER A 80 -6.65 -6.28 6.03
CA SER A 80 -5.64 -6.96 5.21
C SER A 80 -4.43 -6.07 4.92
N VAL A 81 -4.68 -4.80 4.54
CA VAL A 81 -3.60 -3.81 4.33
C VAL A 81 -2.83 -3.57 5.63
N PHE A 82 -3.53 -3.39 6.75
CA PHE A 82 -2.92 -3.23 8.07
C PHE A 82 -2.01 -4.41 8.42
N ALA A 83 -2.50 -5.64 8.27
CA ALA A 83 -1.73 -6.84 8.53
C ALA A 83 -0.50 -6.94 7.60
N SER A 84 -0.65 -6.58 6.33
CA SER A 84 0.44 -6.57 5.35
C SER A 84 1.54 -5.60 5.76
N ILE A 85 1.21 -4.34 6.06
CA ILE A 85 2.21 -3.33 6.48
C ILE A 85 2.89 -3.75 7.77
N HIS A 86 2.13 -4.26 8.74
CA HIS A 86 2.67 -4.70 10.02
C HIS A 86 3.61 -5.91 9.85
N SER A 87 3.22 -6.88 9.02
CA SER A 87 4.05 -8.05 8.72
C SER A 87 5.33 -7.68 7.98
N GLU A 88 5.28 -6.70 7.08
CA GLU A 88 6.44 -6.19 6.36
C GLU A 88 7.38 -5.42 7.28
N TYR A 89 6.85 -4.57 8.17
CA TYR A 89 7.65 -3.89 9.18
C TYR A 89 8.35 -4.87 10.12
N ALA A 90 7.66 -5.94 10.51
CA ALA A 90 8.20 -7.02 11.33
C ALA A 90 9.03 -8.05 10.55
N SER A 91 9.27 -7.83 9.25
CA SER A 91 10.12 -8.72 8.45
C SER A 91 11.58 -8.57 8.87
N SER A 92 12.34 -9.68 8.84
CA SER A 92 13.78 -9.67 9.10
C SER A 92 14.50 -8.64 8.23
N ASP A 93 14.10 -8.53 6.97
CA ASP A 93 14.67 -7.62 5.99
C ASP A 93 14.60 -6.13 6.36
N ILE A 94 13.52 -5.71 7.05
CA ILE A 94 13.34 -4.33 7.53
C ILE A 94 14.08 -4.15 8.85
N LEU A 95 14.00 -5.14 9.75
CA LEU A 95 14.72 -5.09 11.04
C LEU A 95 16.24 -5.02 10.83
N ASP A 96 16.80 -5.86 9.94
CA ASP A 96 18.22 -5.84 9.56
C ASP A 96 18.62 -4.49 8.94
N ALA A 97 17.71 -3.85 8.20
CA ALA A 97 17.95 -2.54 7.62
C ALA A 97 17.95 -1.43 8.68
N ILE A 98 17.07 -1.51 9.68
CA ILE A 98 17.05 -0.60 10.82
C ILE A 98 18.34 -0.76 11.63
N GLU A 99 18.71 -1.99 11.99
CA GLU A 99 19.93 -2.32 12.74
C GLU A 99 21.19 -1.83 12.00
N THR A 100 21.28 -2.08 10.69
CA THR A 100 22.40 -1.59 9.87
C THR A 100 22.55 -0.06 9.92
N ILE A 101 21.43 0.68 9.97
CA ILE A 101 21.45 2.14 10.03
C ILE A 101 21.77 2.60 11.46
N GLU A 102 21.18 1.97 12.47
CA GLU A 102 21.43 2.23 13.89
C GLU A 102 22.91 2.05 14.23
N ASP A 103 23.49 0.89 13.91
CA ASP A 103 24.90 0.59 14.14
C ASP A 103 25.82 1.62 13.47
N PHE A 104 25.48 2.05 12.26
CA PHE A 104 26.24 3.06 11.55
C PHE A 104 26.15 4.44 12.22
N VAL A 105 24.96 4.85 12.65
CA VAL A 105 24.74 6.12 13.35
C VAL A 105 25.43 6.11 14.71
N GLU A 106 25.35 5.01 15.46
CA GLU A 106 26.02 4.89 16.76
C GLU A 106 27.55 4.99 16.62
N GLU A 107 28.14 4.26 15.66
CA GLU A 107 29.58 4.28 15.41
C GLU A 107 30.11 5.68 15.07
N HIS A 108 29.32 6.49 14.35
CA HIS A 108 29.72 7.84 13.91
C HIS A 108 29.03 8.96 14.71
N SER A 109 28.40 8.65 15.85
CA SER A 109 27.67 9.64 16.65
C SER A 109 28.60 10.58 17.42
N LEU A 110 29.83 10.15 17.69
CA LEU A 110 30.86 10.88 18.42
C LEU A 110 31.89 11.55 17.50
N ASP A 111 31.77 11.34 16.19
CA ASP A 111 32.68 11.93 15.22
C ASP A 111 32.46 13.44 15.12
N GLU A 112 33.53 14.17 14.80
CA GLU A 112 33.44 15.61 14.51
C GLU A 112 32.60 15.87 13.25
N GLU A 113 32.62 14.94 12.29
CA GLU A 113 31.82 15.02 11.07
C GLU A 113 30.44 14.37 11.25
N PRO A 114 29.34 14.99 10.78
CA PRO A 114 28.02 14.38 10.84
C PRO A 114 27.97 13.06 10.06
N TYR A 115 27.31 12.03 10.61
CA TYR A 115 27.27 10.68 10.02
C TYR A 115 26.79 10.63 8.55
N TYR A 116 25.91 11.54 8.11
CA TYR A 116 25.44 11.60 6.73
C TYR A 116 26.55 12.01 5.73
N VAL A 117 27.55 12.78 6.18
CA VAL A 117 28.74 13.15 5.40
C VAL A 117 29.60 11.90 5.18
N THR A 118 29.86 11.15 6.26
CA THR A 118 30.63 9.90 6.20
C THR A 118 29.95 8.88 5.30
N PHE A 119 28.63 8.76 5.36
CA PHE A 119 27.85 7.93 4.44
C PHE A 119 28.07 8.32 2.98
N LEU A 120 28.03 9.61 2.63
CA LEU A 120 28.29 10.05 1.27
C LEU A 120 29.71 9.71 0.80
N ARG A 121 30.72 9.83 1.67
CA ARG A 121 32.10 9.42 1.34
C ARG A 121 32.17 7.93 1.03
N LEU A 122 31.60 7.09 1.89
CA LEU A 122 31.54 5.63 1.67
C LEU A 122 30.80 5.28 0.37
N LYS A 123 29.73 6.02 0.06
CA LYS A 123 28.95 5.81 -1.16
C LYS A 123 29.76 6.15 -2.42
N TYR A 124 30.47 7.29 -2.43
CA TYR A 124 31.25 7.72 -3.58
C TYR A 124 32.56 6.94 -3.76
N SER A 125 33.15 6.46 -2.68
CA SER A 125 34.31 5.56 -2.72
C SER A 125 33.96 4.13 -3.17
N HIS A 126 32.66 3.85 -3.38
CA HIS A 126 32.14 2.51 -3.70
C HIS A 126 32.45 1.46 -2.62
N ASP A 127 32.58 1.91 -1.37
CA ASP A 127 32.83 1.03 -0.24
C ASP A 127 31.68 0.01 -0.07
N PRO A 128 31.96 -1.28 0.18
CA PRO A 128 30.93 -2.29 0.44
C PRO A 128 29.94 -1.88 1.55
N ARG A 129 30.42 -1.26 2.62
CA ARG A 129 29.60 -0.78 3.74
C ARG A 129 28.68 0.35 3.30
N GLY A 130 29.19 1.29 2.50
CA GLY A 130 28.38 2.36 1.90
C GLY A 130 27.25 1.82 1.01
N ARG A 131 27.51 0.74 0.26
CA ARG A 131 26.47 0.06 -0.55
C ARG A 131 25.43 -0.64 0.30
N GLN A 132 25.84 -1.33 1.37
CA GLN A 132 24.92 -1.98 2.30
C GLN A 132 24.02 -0.94 2.98
N LEU A 133 24.59 0.16 3.45
CA LEU A 133 23.85 1.25 4.08
C LEU A 133 22.89 1.96 3.10
N ASP A 134 23.32 2.20 1.84
CA ASP A 134 22.42 2.76 0.81
C ASP A 134 21.25 1.82 0.52
N HIS A 135 21.46 0.50 0.56
CA HIS A 135 20.40 -0.49 0.39
C HIS A 135 19.42 -0.49 1.57
N ALA A 136 19.93 -0.51 2.80
CA ALA A 136 19.13 -0.41 4.02
C ALA A 136 18.26 0.86 4.03
N ARG A 137 18.89 2.01 3.75
CA ARG A 137 18.20 3.30 3.60
C ARG A 137 17.07 3.23 2.56
N ARG A 138 17.32 2.68 1.37
CA ARG A 138 16.30 2.55 0.31
C ARG A 138 15.14 1.67 0.75
N LYS A 139 15.39 0.57 1.46
CA LYS A 139 14.32 -0.29 2.01
C LYS A 139 13.43 0.52 2.96
N MET A 140 14.02 1.27 3.87
CA MET A 140 13.28 2.10 4.82
C MET A 140 12.45 3.18 4.11
N VAL A 141 13.06 3.94 3.20
CA VAL A 141 12.34 4.97 2.41
C VAL A 141 11.20 4.35 1.61
N SER A 142 11.43 3.18 0.99
CA SER A 142 10.40 2.45 0.24
C SER A 142 9.23 2.03 1.12
N TRP A 143 9.51 1.54 2.33
CA TRP A 143 8.48 1.18 3.29
C TRP A 143 7.65 2.40 3.70
N PHE A 144 8.29 3.53 4.04
CA PHE A 144 7.58 4.78 4.35
C PHE A 144 6.73 5.29 3.18
N MET A 145 7.25 5.19 1.95
CA MET A 145 6.49 5.55 0.74
C MET A 145 5.25 4.67 0.59
N LYS A 146 5.39 3.36 0.84
CA LYS A 146 4.26 2.43 0.80
C LYS A 146 3.20 2.76 1.85
N VAL A 147 3.60 3.06 3.08
CA VAL A 147 2.69 3.49 4.14
C VAL A 147 1.96 4.77 3.74
N ARG A 148 2.67 5.77 3.22
CA ARG A 148 2.07 7.01 2.70
C ARG A 148 1.06 6.72 1.59
N TYR A 149 1.37 5.85 0.65
CA TYR A 149 0.43 5.50 -0.42
C TYR A 149 -0.88 4.91 0.13
N PHE A 150 -0.84 4.12 1.20
CA PHE A 150 -2.06 3.60 1.82
C PHE A 150 -2.89 4.68 2.54
N TYR A 151 -2.25 5.71 3.09
CA TYR A 151 -2.94 6.90 3.59
C TYR A 151 -3.59 7.69 2.45
N ASP A 152 -2.83 7.96 1.39
CA ASP A 152 -3.30 8.73 0.23
C ASP A 152 -4.49 8.05 -0.47
N LEU A 153 -4.52 6.71 -0.48
CA LEU A 153 -5.61 5.90 -1.06
C LEU A 153 -6.81 5.69 -0.12
N GLY A 154 -6.74 6.16 1.13
CA GLY A 154 -7.84 6.02 2.10
C GLY A 154 -7.98 4.63 2.73
N TYR A 155 -7.04 3.71 2.48
CA TYR A 155 -6.99 2.41 3.16
C TYR A 155 -6.59 2.55 4.63
N LEU A 156 -5.87 3.61 4.98
CA LEU A 156 -5.59 4.01 6.35
C LEU A 156 -6.27 5.37 6.60
N PRO A 157 -7.50 5.39 7.14
CA PRO A 157 -8.20 6.64 7.33
C PRO A 157 -7.48 7.49 8.39
N VAL A 158 -7.02 8.67 7.99
CA VAL A 158 -6.38 9.66 8.90
C VAL A 158 -7.32 10.08 10.04
N THR A 159 -8.64 9.98 9.81
CA THR A 159 -9.67 10.28 10.82
C THR A 159 -9.70 9.28 11.97
N ASP A 160 -9.19 8.06 11.77
CA ASP A 160 -9.19 7.02 12.80
C ASP A 160 -7.83 7.00 13.51
N LEU A 161 -7.81 7.61 14.69
CA LEU A 161 -6.63 7.69 15.56
C LEU A 161 -6.01 6.32 15.84
N SER A 162 -6.81 5.24 15.84
CA SER A 162 -6.30 3.90 16.15
C SER A 162 -5.31 3.38 15.10
N TYR A 163 -5.43 3.80 13.84
CA TYR A 163 -4.48 3.46 12.78
C TYR A 163 -3.27 4.39 12.80
N VAL A 164 -3.52 5.69 12.97
CA VAL A 164 -2.48 6.73 13.02
C VAL A 164 -1.49 6.45 14.14
N GLU A 165 -1.95 6.04 15.32
CA GLU A 165 -1.07 5.70 16.45
C GLU A 165 -0.29 4.39 16.26
N LYS A 166 -0.74 3.48 15.40
CA LYS A 166 -0.15 2.14 15.24
C LYS A 166 0.81 2.01 14.04
N ILE A 167 0.58 2.76 12.95
CA ILE A 167 1.34 2.62 11.70
C ILE A 167 1.76 3.98 11.15
N PRO A 168 3.07 4.28 11.08
CA PRO A 168 4.14 3.69 11.88
C PRO A 168 3.89 3.87 13.39
N GLY A 169 3.05 4.84 13.74
CA GLY A 169 2.94 5.40 15.09
C GLY A 169 3.89 6.57 15.26
N LYS A 170 3.51 7.54 16.09
CA LYS A 170 4.24 8.81 16.27
C LYS A 170 5.70 8.58 16.68
N ASP A 171 5.94 7.73 17.67
CA ASP A 171 7.29 7.52 18.21
C ASP A 171 8.20 6.80 17.20
N ARG A 172 7.67 5.80 16.50
CA ARG A 172 8.43 5.08 15.47
C ARG A 172 8.70 5.95 14.26
N ALA A 173 7.71 6.74 13.82
CA ALA A 173 7.88 7.68 12.72
C ALA A 173 8.94 8.72 13.08
N ARG A 174 8.91 9.26 14.30
CA ARG A 174 9.92 10.19 14.80
C ARG A 174 11.30 9.56 14.80
N PHE A 175 11.47 8.45 15.49
CA PHE A 175 12.74 7.74 15.58
C PHE A 175 13.33 7.44 14.20
N LEU A 176 12.57 6.76 13.34
CA LEU A 176 13.06 6.39 12.02
C LEU A 176 13.28 7.61 11.10
N SER A 177 12.51 8.69 11.26
CA SER A 177 12.78 9.93 10.52
C SER A 177 14.12 10.54 10.96
N GLU A 178 14.42 10.57 12.25
CA GLU A 178 15.68 11.11 12.78
C GLU A 178 16.91 10.32 12.28
N LEU A 179 16.76 9.02 12.04
CA LEU A 179 17.83 8.15 11.51
C LEU A 179 17.95 8.19 9.98
N VAL A 180 16.83 7.98 9.27
CA VAL A 180 16.85 7.68 7.83
C VAL A 180 16.83 8.96 7.00
N GLU A 181 16.14 10.00 7.45
CA GLU A 181 15.96 11.22 6.68
C GLU A 181 17.27 11.92 6.34
N PRO A 182 18.24 12.09 7.26
CA PRO A 182 19.47 12.78 6.92
C PRO A 182 20.29 12.07 5.84
N LEU A 183 20.22 10.73 5.82
CA LEU A 183 20.84 9.91 4.78
C LEU A 183 20.13 10.08 3.43
N ASP A 184 18.79 10.20 3.43
CA ASP A 184 18.03 10.40 2.20
C ASP A 184 18.22 11.79 1.62
N ASP A 185 18.16 12.82 2.47
CA ASP A 185 18.37 14.22 2.08
C ASP A 185 19.77 14.43 1.50
N ALA A 186 20.81 13.90 2.15
CA ALA A 186 22.19 13.96 1.65
C ALA A 186 22.32 13.35 0.25
N VAL A 187 21.66 12.22 -0.03
CA VAL A 187 21.68 11.58 -1.35
C VAL A 187 20.87 12.35 -2.38
N ARG A 188 19.74 12.92 -2.00
CA ARG A 188 18.88 13.68 -2.92
C ARG A 188 19.54 15.00 -3.29
N LEU A 189 20.11 15.70 -2.31
CA LEU A 189 20.94 16.88 -2.52
C LEU A 189 22.10 16.58 -3.46
N SER A 190 22.85 15.51 -3.18
CA SER A 190 24.02 15.15 -3.98
C SER A 190 23.70 14.67 -5.39
N THR A 191 22.45 14.25 -5.66
CA THR A 191 21.95 13.88 -6.99
C THR A 191 21.12 14.98 -7.65
N GLY A 192 20.99 16.15 -7.04
CA GLY A 192 20.22 17.29 -7.57
C GLY A 192 18.71 17.04 -7.64
N ARG A 193 18.20 16.11 -6.82
CA ARG A 193 16.77 15.88 -6.66
C ARG A 193 16.21 16.86 -5.64
N THR A 194 14.94 17.25 -5.81
CA THR A 194 14.27 18.10 -4.83
C THR A 194 14.27 17.42 -3.45
N PRO A 195 14.45 18.16 -2.35
CA PRO A 195 14.56 17.58 -1.01
C PRO A 195 13.20 17.16 -0.41
N ARG A 196 12.08 17.26 -1.14
CA ARG A 196 10.75 16.96 -0.59
C ARG A 196 10.63 15.50 -0.16
N SER A 197 10.79 15.22 1.12
CA SER A 197 11.01 13.88 1.63
C SER A 197 9.68 13.19 1.89
N VAL A 198 9.67 11.86 1.88
CA VAL A 198 8.52 11.10 2.36
C VAL A 198 8.22 11.43 3.82
N PHE A 199 9.25 11.81 4.58
CA PHE A 199 9.17 12.18 5.99
C PHE A 199 8.44 13.50 6.24
N ASP A 200 8.35 14.41 5.26
CA ASP A 200 7.54 15.63 5.37
C ASP A 200 6.07 15.31 5.70
N PHE A 201 5.52 14.30 5.02
CA PHE A 201 4.16 13.83 5.23
C PHE A 201 3.95 13.34 6.67
N PHE A 202 4.87 12.53 7.19
CA PHE A 202 4.78 11.99 8.54
C PHE A 202 4.99 13.06 9.61
N ARG A 203 5.86 14.05 9.36
CA ARG A 203 6.02 15.21 10.23
C ARG A 203 4.75 16.01 10.35
N GLU A 204 4.12 16.33 9.21
CA GLU A 204 2.86 17.05 9.17
C GLU A 204 1.75 16.25 9.87
N MET A 205 1.64 14.95 9.57
CA MET A 205 0.62 14.07 10.14
C MET A 205 0.74 13.92 11.66
N TYR A 206 1.96 13.86 12.21
CA TYR A 206 2.20 13.63 13.64
C TYR A 206 2.59 14.88 14.43
N SER A 207 2.64 16.04 13.77
CA SER A 207 3.19 17.29 14.33
C SER A 207 4.59 17.08 14.94
N ILE A 208 5.44 16.30 14.26
CA ILE A 208 6.83 16.07 14.69
C ILE A 208 7.63 17.31 14.33
N SER A 209 8.28 17.91 15.32
CA SER A 209 9.16 19.06 15.08
C SER A 209 10.27 18.66 14.10
N PRO A 210 10.58 19.51 13.11
CA PRO A 210 11.66 19.22 12.19
C PRO A 210 12.97 19.01 12.99
N PRO A 211 13.76 17.98 12.66
CA PRO A 211 15.06 17.80 13.29
C PRO A 211 15.88 19.06 13.03
N HIS A 212 16.47 19.62 14.08
CA HIS A 212 17.06 20.96 14.08
C HIS A 212 18.32 21.11 13.18
N GLY A 213 18.64 20.14 12.32
CA GLY A 213 19.93 20.11 11.61
C GLY A 213 19.91 19.85 10.11
N VAL A 214 18.88 19.24 9.52
CA VAL A 214 19.06 18.62 8.17
C VAL A 214 18.08 19.10 7.10
N SER A 215 16.89 19.58 7.45
CA SER A 215 15.95 20.14 6.47
C SER A 215 16.45 21.42 5.77
N HIS A 216 17.59 21.96 6.22
CA HIS A 216 18.28 23.11 5.62
C HIS A 216 19.56 22.75 4.89
N LEU A 217 19.89 21.45 4.74
CA LEU A 217 21.15 21.04 4.11
C LEU A 217 21.18 21.55 2.66
N THR A 218 22.05 22.51 2.40
CA THR A 218 22.34 23.01 1.06
C THR A 218 23.60 22.35 0.54
N LEU A 219 23.78 22.40 -0.78
CA LEU A 219 24.97 21.83 -1.42
C LEU A 219 26.27 22.52 -0.94
N GLU A 220 26.16 23.73 -0.40
CA GLU A 220 27.26 24.51 0.16
C GLU A 220 27.68 24.02 1.55
N ASP A 221 26.80 23.32 2.27
CA ASP A 221 27.09 22.76 3.60
C ASP A 221 27.88 21.45 3.50
N LEU A 222 28.01 20.87 2.31
CA LEU A 222 28.82 19.68 2.09
C LEU A 222 30.31 20.04 2.04
N PRO A 223 31.19 19.18 2.61
CA PRO A 223 32.62 19.27 2.40
C PRO A 223 33.00 19.41 0.91
N PRO A 224 34.05 20.19 0.59
CA PRO A 224 34.36 20.57 -0.79
C PRO A 224 34.65 19.37 -1.71
N ASP A 225 35.22 18.30 -1.18
CA ASP A 225 35.40 17.02 -1.87
C ASP A 225 34.06 16.42 -2.30
N LEU A 226 33.11 16.29 -1.36
CA LEU A 226 31.78 15.74 -1.61
C LEU A 226 30.92 16.62 -2.50
N ARG A 227 31.04 17.94 -2.35
CA ARG A 227 30.36 18.91 -3.22
C ARG A 227 30.80 18.73 -4.68
N ASN A 228 32.09 18.62 -4.94
CA ASN A 228 32.62 18.41 -6.28
C ASN A 228 32.18 17.06 -6.88
N MET A 229 32.17 16.00 -6.06
CA MET A 229 31.64 14.69 -6.47
C MET A 229 30.14 14.77 -6.81
N SER A 230 29.37 15.48 -6.01
CA SER A 230 27.93 15.70 -6.20
C SER A 230 27.64 16.50 -7.47
N LEU A 231 28.35 17.60 -7.71
CA LEU A 231 28.23 18.39 -8.94
C LEU A 231 28.55 17.53 -10.19
N THR A 232 29.56 16.66 -10.09
CA THR A 232 29.90 15.72 -11.16
C THR A 232 28.79 14.69 -11.39
N ALA A 233 28.23 14.14 -10.31
CA ALA A 233 27.11 13.20 -10.37
C ALA A 233 25.85 13.82 -10.98
N ILE A 234 25.51 15.06 -10.58
CA ILE A 234 24.40 15.84 -11.15
C ILE A 234 24.61 16.07 -12.64
N ARG A 235 25.81 16.49 -13.05
CA ARG A 235 26.17 16.73 -14.45
C ARG A 235 26.03 15.46 -15.29
N ASN A 236 26.54 14.33 -14.79
CA ASN A 236 26.46 13.04 -15.48
C ASN A 236 25.02 12.51 -15.54
N GLY A 237 24.22 12.72 -14.49
CA GLY A 237 22.80 12.37 -14.46
C GLY A 237 21.98 13.19 -15.46
N ALA A 238 22.24 14.48 -15.57
CA ALA A 238 21.58 15.37 -16.53
C ALA A 238 21.90 14.98 -17.98
N ALA A 239 23.18 14.70 -18.28
CA ALA A 239 23.60 14.24 -19.61
C ALA A 239 22.95 12.91 -20.01
N SER A 240 22.78 11.99 -19.05
CA SER A 240 22.12 10.70 -19.30
C SER A 240 20.63 10.85 -19.61
N ARG A 241 19.93 11.79 -18.93
CA ARG A 241 18.52 12.09 -19.19
C ARG A 241 18.30 12.72 -20.56
N GLN A 242 19.14 13.66 -20.98
CA GLN A 242 19.06 14.25 -22.32
C GLN A 242 19.24 13.21 -23.44
N ARG A 243 20.04 12.16 -23.20
CA ARG A 243 20.23 11.08 -24.17
C ARG A 243 19.04 10.12 -24.25
N GLN A 244 18.23 10.05 -23.19
CA GLN A 244 17.05 9.21 -23.09
C GLN A 244 15.75 9.92 -23.48
N GLU A 245 15.75 11.24 -23.72
CA GLU A 245 14.63 11.84 -24.45
C GLU A 245 14.56 11.14 -25.80
N PRO A 246 13.55 10.29 -26.04
CA PRO A 246 13.44 9.64 -27.32
C PRO A 246 13.32 10.78 -28.32
N LYS A 247 14.12 10.73 -29.39
CA LYS A 247 13.62 11.25 -30.66
C LYS A 247 12.29 10.54 -30.86
N MET A 248 11.20 11.13 -30.38
CA MET A 248 9.87 10.97 -30.95
C MET A 248 10.03 11.49 -32.36
N LYS A 249 10.66 10.65 -33.18
CA LYS A 249 10.48 10.61 -34.62
C LYS A 249 8.97 10.59 -34.73
N ALA A 250 8.40 11.65 -35.30
CA ALA A 250 6.98 11.75 -35.54
C ALA A 250 6.53 10.44 -36.19
N THR A 251 5.99 9.53 -35.37
CA THR A 251 5.35 8.34 -35.87
C THR A 251 4.03 8.88 -36.38
N ASP A 252 3.86 8.85 -37.70
CA ASP A 252 2.61 9.22 -38.35
C ASP A 252 1.44 8.55 -37.59
N PRO A 253 0.32 9.28 -37.39
CA PRO A 253 -0.81 8.76 -36.64
C PRO A 253 -1.21 7.40 -37.23
N PRO A 254 -1.40 6.37 -36.39
CA PRO A 254 -1.81 5.06 -36.88
C PRO A 254 -3.10 5.23 -37.68
N ALA A 255 -3.07 4.78 -38.93
CA ALA A 255 -4.25 4.73 -39.78
C ALA A 255 -5.34 3.98 -39.02
N VAL A 256 -6.45 4.67 -38.75
CA VAL A 256 -7.64 4.10 -38.13
C VAL A 256 -8.23 3.12 -39.14
N GLU A 257 -7.85 1.84 -39.05
CA GLU A 257 -8.56 0.77 -39.75
C GLU A 257 -9.90 0.57 -39.04
N SER A 258 -10.94 1.08 -39.70
CA SER A 258 -12.35 0.90 -39.39
C SER A 258 -12.74 -0.58 -39.52
N HIS A 259 -12.55 -1.37 -38.48
CA HIS A 259 -13.15 -2.71 -38.40
C HIS A 259 -14.63 -2.59 -37.99
N GLY A 260 -15.50 -2.55 -38.99
CA GLY A 260 -16.92 -2.81 -38.85
C GLY A 260 -17.15 -4.29 -38.55
N GLY A 261 -17.32 -4.63 -37.27
CA GLY A 261 -17.81 -5.93 -36.83
C GLY A 261 -19.31 -5.90 -36.67
N ALA A 262 -20.02 -6.60 -37.55
CA ALA A 262 -21.45 -6.90 -37.43
C ALA A 262 -21.68 -7.80 -36.21
N TYR A 263 -22.56 -7.38 -35.30
CA TYR A 263 -23.16 -8.26 -34.31
C TYR A 263 -24.39 -8.89 -34.97
N GLU A 264 -24.30 -10.17 -35.31
CA GLU A 264 -25.47 -11.00 -35.58
C GLU A 264 -26.11 -11.42 -34.25
N ASP A 265 -27.42 -11.23 -34.21
CA ASP A 265 -28.36 -11.75 -33.22
C ASP A 265 -28.33 -13.30 -33.21
N GLU A 266 -28.14 -13.91 -32.03
CA GLU A 266 -28.72 -15.22 -31.74
C GLU A 266 -29.23 -15.28 -30.29
N LEU A 267 -30.57 -15.25 -30.21
CA LEU A 267 -31.51 -16.03 -29.37
C LEU A 267 -31.11 -16.49 -27.97
#